data_AF-A0A0D8XGC4-F1
#
_entry.id   AF-A0A0D8XGC4-F1
#
_cell.length_a   1.000
_cell.length_b   1.000
_cell.length_c   1.000
_cell.angle_alpha   90.00
_cell.angle_beta   90.00
_cell.angle_gamma   90.00
#
_symmetry.space_group_name_H-M   'P 1'
#
loop_
_entity.id
_entity.type
_entity.pdbx_description
1 polymer ?
#
loop_
_entity_poly.entity_id
_entity_poly.type
_entity_poly.pdbx_seq_one_letter_code
_entity_poly.pdbx_strand_id
1 'polypeptide(L)' 'MLIHITNINAWKCGIGPISGAISYVVAIPGNLVGVNRCCVEHDDLIDKMHIDRKEADRVFCQCLSDNGSW' A
#
# COMPACT_ATOMS: atom_id res chain seq x y z
N MET A 1 -28.20 -12.05 -4.24
CA MET A 1 -27.25 -12.49 -3.19
C MET A 1 -26.04 -11.57 -3.27
N LEU A 2 -26.00 -10.50 -2.48
CA LEU A 2 -24.83 -9.62 -2.40
C LEU A 2 -23.81 -10.33 -1.51
N ILE A 3 -22.80 -10.93 -2.12
CA ILE A 3 -21.70 -11.54 -1.38
C ILE A 3 -20.84 -10.39 -0.86
N HIS A 4 -21.11 -9.96 0.38
CA HIS A 4 -20.17 -9.17 1.16
C HIS A 4 -18.98 -10.07 1.51
N ILE A 5 -17.98 -10.10 0.63
CA ILE A 5 -16.67 -10.67 0.95
C ILE A 5 -15.98 -9.64 1.82
N THR A 6 -15.93 -9.89 3.13
CA THR A 6 -15.00 -9.21 4.03
C THR A 6 -13.59 -9.48 3.50
N ASN A 7 -13.03 -8.43 2.88
CA ASN A 7 -11.88 -8.45 1.99
C ASN A 7 -10.64 -8.96 2.73
N ILE A 8 -10.10 -10.11 2.31
CA ILE A 8 -8.68 -10.38 2.51
C ILE A 8 -7.98 -9.34 1.63
N ASN A 9 -7.35 -8.35 2.26
CA ASN A 9 -6.88 -7.09 1.67
C ASN A 9 -6.32 -7.26 0.24
N ALA A 10 -7.10 -6.87 -0.78
CA ALA A 10 -6.62 -6.80 -2.15
C ALA A 10 -5.35 -5.94 -2.20
N TRP A 11 -4.33 -6.39 -2.92
CA TRP A 11 -3.07 -5.65 -3.08
C TRP A 11 -3.33 -4.24 -3.59
N LYS A 12 -2.81 -3.23 -2.88
CA LYS A 12 -3.05 -1.80 -3.11
C LYS A 12 -1.83 -1.04 -3.59
N CYS A 13 -0.63 -1.60 -3.45
CA CYS A 13 0.55 -0.89 -3.96
C CYS A 13 0.58 -0.89 -5.48
N GLY A 14 0.67 0.30 -6.09
CA GLY A 14 0.78 0.48 -7.53
C GLY A 14 -0.47 1.10 -8.16
N ILE A 15 -0.27 1.83 -9.26
CA ILE A 15 -1.33 2.47 -10.04
C ILE A 15 -1.77 1.54 -11.18
N GLY A 16 -2.84 0.79 -10.95
CA GLY A 16 -3.40 -0.15 -11.93
C GLY A 16 -2.72 -1.53 -11.98
N PRO A 17 -3.14 -2.42 -12.90
CA PRO A 17 -2.81 -3.85 -12.82
C PRO A 17 -1.32 -4.16 -13.08
N ILE A 18 -0.66 -3.41 -13.97
CA ILE A 18 0.75 -3.66 -14.34
C ILE A 18 1.69 -3.26 -13.21
N SER A 19 1.60 -2.00 -12.77
CA SER A 19 2.46 -1.52 -11.68
C SER A 19 2.14 -2.24 -10.36
N GLY A 20 0.88 -2.62 -10.14
CA GLY A 20 0.47 -3.45 -9.02
C GLY A 20 1.17 -4.80 -8.98
N ALA A 21 1.22 -5.52 -10.11
CA ALA A 21 1.93 -6.79 -10.20
C ALA A 21 3.44 -6.64 -9.94
N ILE A 22 4.05 -5.57 -10.46
CA ILE A 22 5.48 -5.28 -10.24
C ILE A 22 5.75 -5.02 -8.75
N SER A 23 4.96 -4.15 -8.12
CA SER A 23 5.09 -3.84 -6.69
C SER A 23 4.91 -5.08 -5.82
N TYR A 24 3.98 -5.98 -6.18
CA TYR A 24 3.79 -7.23 -5.46
C TYR A 24 5.05 -8.11 -5.50
N VAL A 25 5.64 -8.31 -6.69
CA VAL A 25 6.85 -9.13 -6.87
C VAL A 25 8.03 -8.57 -6.06
N VAL A 26 8.21 -7.24 -6.06
CA VAL A 26 9.27 -6.59 -5.28
C VAL A 26 9.08 -6.79 -3.77
N ALA A 27 7.84 -6.91 -3.30
CA ALA A 27 7.51 -7.08 -1.89
C ALA A 27 7.52 -8.54 -1.40
N ILE A 28 7.59 -9.54 -2.29
CA ILE A 28 7.66 -10.98 -1.94
C ILE A 28 8.71 -11.33 -0.88
N PRO A 29 9.96 -10.83 -0.94
CA PRO A 29 10.96 -11.15 0.07
C PRO A 29 10.69 -10.52 1.45
N GLY A 30 9.69 -9.64 1.56
CA GLY A 30 9.37 -8.89 2.78
C GLY A 30 7.99 -9.18 3.38
N ASN A 31 7.56 -8.30 4.29
CA ASN A 31 6.25 -8.39 4.92
C ASN A 31 5.15 -7.86 3.99
N LEU A 32 4.60 -8.72 3.13
CA LEU A 32 3.53 -8.37 2.18
C LEU A 32 2.34 -7.67 2.84
N VAL A 33 1.92 -8.09 4.04
CA VAL A 33 0.79 -7.49 4.75
C VAL A 33 1.14 -6.09 5.23
N GLY A 34 2.35 -5.92 5.78
CA GLY A 34 2.87 -4.62 6.22
C GLY A 34 3.02 -3.63 5.08
N VAL A 35 3.67 -4.04 3.98
CA VAL A 35 3.85 -3.22 2.78
C VAL A 35 2.49 -2.82 2.19
N ASN A 36 1.55 -3.76 2.08
CA ASN A 36 0.22 -3.46 1.56
C ASN A 36 -0.53 -2.45 2.43
N ARG A 37 -0.39 -2.54 3.76
CA ARG A 37 -0.95 -1.57 4.69
C ARG A 37 -0.35 -0.17 4.48
N CYS A 38 0.97 -0.07 4.29
CA CYS A 38 1.61 1.21 3.99
C CYS A 38 1.04 1.85 2.72
N CYS A 39 0.74 1.06 1.69
CA CYS A 39 0.14 1.56 0.45
C CYS A 39 -1.30 2.03 0.64
N VAL A 40 -2.11 1.31 1.43
CA VAL A 40 -3.47 1.76 1.81
C VAL A 40 -3.42 3.11 2.52
N GLU A 41 -2.52 3.26 3.50
CA GLU A 41 -2.40 4.49 4.28
C GLU A 41 -1.89 5.65 3.41
N HIS A 42 -0.96 5.39 2.48
CA HIS A 42 -0.47 6.38 1.52
C HIS A 42 -1.55 6.89 0.57
N ASP A 43 -2.32 5.97 -0.04
CA ASP A 43 -3.44 6.32 -0.92
C ASP A 43 -4.50 7.14 -0.15
N ASP A 44 -4.80 6.78 1.09
CA ASP A 44 -5.76 7.53 1.93
C ASP A 44 -5.27 8.95 2.28
N LEU A 45 -3.96 9.12 2.52
CA LEU A 45 -3.37 10.44 2.77
C LEU A 45 -3.52 11.37 1.56
N ILE A 46 -3.33 10.83 0.34
CA ILE A 46 -3.44 11.59 -0.90
C ILE A 46 -4.92 11.83 -1.26
N ASP A 47 -5.71 10.77 -1.36
CA ASP A 47 -7.05 10.82 -1.95
C ASP A 47 -8.12 11.37 -0.99
N LYS A 48 -8.00 11.07 0.31
CA LYS A 48 -9.01 11.48 1.31
C LYS A 48 -8.56 12.72 2.07
N MET A 49 -7.33 12.71 2.57
CA MET A 49 -6.83 13.79 3.43
C MET A 49 -6.21 14.95 2.65
N HIS A 50 -6.02 14.81 1.33
CA HIS A 50 -5.44 15.84 0.45
C HIS A 50 -4.10 16.35 0.99
N ILE A 51 -3.32 15.47 1.63
CA ILE A 51 -1.99 15.78 2.13
C ILE A 51 -1.05 15.94 0.93
N ASP A 52 -0.11 16.88 1.04
CA ASP A 52 0.92 17.04 0.01
C ASP A 52 1.65 15.72 -0.21
N ARG A 53 1.84 15.36 -1.47
CA ARG A 53 2.42 14.09 -1.86
C ARG A 53 3.78 13.84 -1.20
N LYS A 54 4.60 14.89 -1.01
CA LYS A 54 5.91 14.75 -0.37
C LYS A 54 5.80 14.34 1.10
N GLU A 55 4.80 14.86 1.82
CA GLU A 55 4.58 14.45 3.22
C GLU A 55 3.94 13.06 3.29
N ALA A 56 3.02 12.72 2.39
CA ALA A 56 2.50 11.36 2.29
C ALA A 56 3.62 10.34 2.00
N ASP A 57 4.53 10.66 1.08
CA ASP A 57 5.71 9.84 0.76
C ASP A 57 6.64 9.70 1.97
N ARG A 58 6.80 10.75 2.80
CA ARG A 58 7.60 10.68 4.03
C ARG A 58 7.02 9.68 5.03
N VAL A 59 5.70 9.72 5.24
CA VAL A 59 4.98 8.79 6.13
C VAL A 59 5.04 7.37 5.57
N PHE A 60 4.88 7.22 4.26
CA PHE A 60 4.99 5.93 3.58
C PHE A 60 6.38 5.29 3.77
N CYS A 61 7.46 6.04 3.56
CA CYS A 61 8.83 5.57 3.79
C CYS A 61 9.05 5.12 5.23
N GLN A 62 8.55 5.88 6.22
CA GLN A 62 8.63 5.47 7.62
C GLN A 62 7.89 4.15 7.87
N CYS A 63 6.69 3.98 7.30
CA CYS A 63 5.91 2.76 7.42
C CYS A 63 6.65 1.54 6.84
N LEU A 64 7.32 1.69 5.69
CA LEU A 64 8.09 0.60 5.07
C LEU A 64 9.26 0.15 5.95
N SER A 65 10.01 1.10 6.52
CA SER A 65 11.12 0.79 7.43
C SER A 65 10.64 0.06 8.70
N ASP A 66 9.48 0.44 9.25
CA ASP A 66 8.91 -0.23 10.42
C ASP A 66 8.41 -1.66 10.11
N ASN A 67 8.08 -1.94 8.84
CA ASN A 67 7.57 -3.25 8.39
C ASN A 67 8.64 -4.15 7.77
N GLY A 68 9.92 -3.81 7.90
CA GLY A 68 11.03 -4.67 7.49
C GLY A 68 11.19 -4.81 5.97
N SER A 69 10.66 -3.86 5.20
CA SER A 69 10.91 -3.76 3.77
C SER A 69 11.74 -2.50 3.51
N TRP A 70 13.06 -2.69 3.66
CA TRP A 70 14.16 -1.73 3.43
C TRP A 70 14.51 -0.79 4.59
#